data_AF-A0A536EJR6-F1
#
_entry.id   AF-A0A536EJR6-F1
#
_cell.length_a   1.000
_cell.length_b   1.000
_cell.length_c   1.000
_cell.angle_alpha   90.00
_cell.angle_beta   90.00
_cell.angle_gamma   90.00
#
_symmetry.space_group_name_H-M   'P 1'
#
loop_
_entity.id
_entity.type
_entity.pdbx_description
1 polymer ?
#
loop_
_entity_poly.entity_id
_entity_poly.type
_entity_poly.pdbx_seq_one_letter_code
_entity_poly.pdbx_strand_id
1 'polypeptide(L)'
;MGTQRSHVCEPRAPRGRAGVRGSRQRRACAVDRGARRVIGQDYWWVLLIKAVVVVLGLTTIAAYLTYAERKVAARIQLRLGPNRVGPFGLLQPAADAVKLLFKENAAPANRDRLLYLVGPSLAGGAAVLAFAVIPMGINN
;
A
#
# COMPACT_ATOMS: atom_id res chain seq x y z
N MET A 1 -15.70 -23.20 -25.70
CA MET A 1 -14.78 -23.07 -24.53
C MET A 1 -15.26 -21.90 -23.70
N GLY A 2 -16.00 -22.01 -22.60
CA GLY A 2 -15.93 -22.99 -21.52
C GLY A 2 -14.99 -22.47 -20.44
N THR A 3 -15.51 -21.83 -19.38
CA THR A 3 -14.94 -21.88 -18.02
C THR A 3 -15.83 -21.17 -16.98
N GLN A 4 -16.28 -22.00 -16.05
CA GLN A 4 -16.58 -21.71 -14.65
C GLN A 4 -17.79 -20.84 -14.28
N ARG A 5 -18.93 -21.54 -14.20
CA ARG A 5 -19.90 -21.43 -13.11
C ARG A 5 -19.14 -21.35 -11.76
N SER A 6 -18.96 -20.14 -11.25
CA SER A 6 -18.50 -19.92 -9.88
C SER A 6 -19.68 -20.09 -8.94
N HIS A 7 -19.66 -21.24 -8.28
CA HIS A 7 -20.48 -21.60 -7.13
C HIS A 7 -20.51 -20.49 -6.08
N VAL A 8 -21.64 -19.79 -5.94
CA VAL A 8 -21.91 -18.94 -4.77
C VAL A 8 -23.39 -19.06 -4.38
N CYS A 9 -23.62 -19.80 -3.28
CA CYS A 9 -24.82 -19.85 -2.44
C CYS A 9 -26.19 -20.14 -3.08
N GLU A 10 -26.41 -21.39 -3.50
CA GLU A 10 -27.75 -21.98 -3.43
C GLU A 10 -27.97 -22.48 -1.98
N PRO A 11 -28.90 -21.91 -1.19
CA PRO A 11 -29.22 -22.50 0.10
C PRO A 11 -29.95 -23.82 -0.13
N ARG A 12 -29.28 -24.96 0.11
CA ARG A 12 -29.99 -26.24 0.28
C ARG A 12 -31.01 -26.06 1.39
N ALA A 13 -32.28 -26.09 1.02
CA ALA A 13 -33.40 -26.07 1.96
C ALA A 13 -33.22 -27.20 2.98
N PRO A 14 -33.15 -26.92 4.30
CA PRO A 14 -33.24 -27.98 5.28
C PRO A 14 -34.67 -28.52 5.28
N ARG A 15 -34.86 -29.75 4.79
CA ARG A 15 -36.05 -30.55 5.12
C ARG A 15 -35.99 -30.84 6.62
N GLY A 16 -36.71 -30.05 7.42
CA GLY A 16 -36.97 -30.36 8.82
C GLY A 16 -36.75 -29.19 9.77
N ARG A 17 -37.84 -28.84 10.47
CA ARG A 17 -37.96 -27.98 11.65
C ARG A 17 -37.71 -26.48 11.42
N ALA A 18 -38.81 -25.82 11.12
CA ALA A 18 -39.02 -24.39 11.30
C ALA A 18 -38.85 -24.01 12.79
N GLY A 19 -38.02 -23.00 13.06
CA GLY A 19 -37.91 -22.42 14.39
C GLY A 19 -36.58 -21.71 14.58
N VAL A 20 -36.58 -20.38 14.46
CA VAL A 20 -35.53 -19.48 15.00
C VAL A 20 -34.17 -19.48 14.27
N ARG A 21 -34.13 -19.60 12.94
CA ARG A 21 -32.89 -19.39 12.16
C ARG A 21 -33.04 -18.49 10.92
N GLY A 22 -34.16 -17.77 10.81
CA GLY A 22 -34.48 -16.97 9.63
C GLY A 22 -33.93 -15.53 9.62
N SER A 23 -33.71 -14.92 10.79
CA SER A 23 -33.37 -13.49 10.88
C SER A 23 -31.89 -13.19 10.67
N ARG A 24 -30.98 -14.08 11.10
CA ARG A 24 -29.52 -13.91 10.87
C ARG A 24 -29.11 -14.14 9.42
N GLN A 25 -29.75 -15.09 8.73
CA GLN A 25 -29.32 -15.51 7.40
C GLN A 25 -29.69 -14.51 6.30
N ARG A 26 -30.77 -13.74 6.50
CA ARG A 26 -31.15 -12.62 5.63
C ARG A 26 -30.19 -11.44 5.72
N ARG A 27 -29.53 -11.23 6.87
CA ARG A 27 -28.55 -10.13 7.04
C ARG A 27 -27.24 -10.41 6.31
N ALA A 28 -26.71 -11.63 6.38
CA ALA A 28 -25.45 -11.98 5.72
C ALA A 28 -25.52 -11.83 4.18
N CYS A 29 -26.65 -12.21 3.57
CA CYS A 29 -26.87 -12.11 2.12
C CYS A 29 -27.25 -10.69 1.64
N ALA A 30 -27.52 -9.76 2.57
CA ALA A 30 -27.74 -8.34 2.28
C ALA A 30 -26.43 -7.53 2.35
N VAL A 31 -25.58 -7.82 3.34
CA VAL A 31 -24.25 -7.19 3.51
C VAL A 31 -23.36 -7.43 2.28
N ASP A 32 -23.37 -8.64 1.73
CA ASP A 32 -22.57 -8.97 0.52
C ASP A 32 -23.09 -8.28 -0.76
N ARG A 33 -24.41 -8.03 -0.85
CA ARG A 33 -25.02 -7.30 -1.97
C ARG A 33 -24.78 -5.79 -1.93
N GLY A 34 -24.63 -5.19 -0.75
CA GLY A 34 -24.28 -3.78 -0.58
C GLY A 34 -22.83 -3.48 -1.01
N ALA A 35 -21.90 -4.36 -0.65
CA ALA A 35 -20.49 -4.26 -1.05
C ALA A 35 -20.31 -4.28 -2.58
N ARG A 36 -21.11 -5.09 -3.31
CA ARG A 36 -21.06 -5.13 -4.78
C ARG A 36 -21.63 -3.88 -5.47
N ARG A 37 -22.48 -3.08 -4.82
CA ARG A 37 -23.20 -1.96 -5.46
C ARG A 37 -22.46 -0.62 -5.36
N VAL A 38 -21.58 -0.44 -4.37
CA VAL A 38 -20.71 0.75 -4.22
C VAL A 38 -19.50 0.71 -5.17
N ILE A 39 -19.21 -0.45 -5.78
CA ILE A 39 -18.14 -0.67 -6.78
C ILE A 39 -18.56 -0.14 -8.18
N GLY A 40 -19.68 0.59 -8.27
CA GLY A 40 -20.25 1.10 -9.52
C GLY A 40 -19.57 2.39 -10.01
N GLN A 41 -18.77 2.26 -11.06
CA GLN A 41 -18.43 3.24 -12.10
C GLN A 41 -17.61 4.49 -11.73
N ASP A 42 -17.84 5.16 -10.60
CA ASP A 42 -17.05 6.34 -10.14
C ASP A 42 -15.84 5.96 -9.27
N TYR A 43 -15.51 4.68 -9.21
CA TYR A 43 -14.54 4.15 -8.25
C TYR A 43 -13.08 4.26 -8.71
N TRP A 44 -12.84 4.35 -10.01
CA TRP A 44 -11.48 4.34 -10.57
C TRP A 44 -10.65 5.54 -10.12
N TRP A 45 -11.22 6.74 -10.14
CA TRP A 45 -10.53 7.95 -9.69
C TRP A 45 -10.35 7.96 -8.16
N VAL A 46 -11.33 7.47 -7.39
CA VAL A 46 -11.21 7.31 -5.93
C VAL A 46 -10.11 6.31 -5.57
N LEU A 47 -10.02 5.20 -6.31
CA LEU A 47 -8.97 4.20 -6.15
C LEU A 47 -7.59 4.77 -6.45
N LEU A 48 -7.45 5.54 -7.53
CA LEU A 48 -6.20 6.24 -7.88
C LEU A 48 -5.79 7.23 -6.79
N ILE A 49 -6.72 8.04 -6.28
CA ILE A 49 -6.44 8.98 -5.18
C ILE A 49 -5.98 8.22 -3.94
N LYS A 50 -6.68 7.14 -3.54
CA LYS A 50 -6.28 6.30 -2.40
C LYS A 50 -4.88 5.72 -2.60
N ALA A 51 -4.58 5.19 -3.78
CA ALA A 51 -3.26 4.64 -4.09
C ALA A 51 -2.16 5.70 -3.99
N VAL A 52 -2.38 6.88 -4.56
CA VAL A 52 -1.41 8.00 -4.49
C VAL A 52 -1.19 8.44 -3.05
N VAL A 53 -2.26 8.60 -2.26
CA VAL A 53 -2.17 8.99 -0.84
C VAL A 53 -1.37 7.95 -0.05
N VAL A 54 -1.63 6.65 -0.27
CA VAL A 54 -0.90 5.56 0.40
C VAL A 54 0.58 5.59 0.03
N VAL A 55 0.92 5.72 -1.25
CA VAL A 55 2.31 5.77 -1.72
C VAL A 55 3.05 7.00 -1.19
N LEU A 56 2.43 8.18 -1.22
CA LEU A 56 3.00 9.41 -0.66
C LEU A 56 3.19 9.32 0.86
N GLY A 57 2.21 8.73 1.57
CA GLY A 57 2.31 8.47 3.00
C GLY A 57 3.46 7.52 3.34
N LEU A 58 3.54 6.37 2.64
CA LEU A 58 4.61 5.37 2.82
C LEU A 58 6.00 5.95 2.57
N THR A 59 6.19 6.67 1.47
CA THR A 59 7.48 7.28 1.13
C THR A 59 7.89 8.36 2.13
N THR A 60 6.93 9.16 2.62
CA THR A 60 7.19 10.17 3.66
C THR A 60 7.57 9.52 4.99
N ILE A 61 6.84 8.49 5.43
CA ILE A 61 7.14 7.75 6.66
C ILE A 61 8.52 7.10 6.55
N ALA A 62 8.81 6.43 5.44
CA ALA A 62 10.11 5.82 5.19
C ALA A 62 11.25 6.86 5.28
N ALA A 63 11.08 8.03 4.66
CA ALA A 63 12.07 9.10 4.67
C ALA A 63 12.35 9.64 6.09
N TYR A 64 11.32 9.83 6.91
CA TYR A 64 11.48 10.24 8.31
C TYR A 64 12.06 9.12 9.19
N LEU A 65 11.71 7.86 8.91
CA LEU A 65 12.29 6.71 9.60
C LEU A 65 13.80 6.64 9.37
N THR A 66 14.27 6.83 8.13
CA THR A 66 15.71 6.86 7.83
C THR A 66 16.42 8.02 8.54
N TYR A 67 15.76 9.17 8.69
CA TYR A 67 16.30 10.28 9.50
C TYR A 67 16.38 9.91 10.99
N ALA A 68 15.36 9.26 11.54
CA ALA A 68 15.35 8.80 12.91
C ALA A 68 16.46 7.77 13.18
N GLU A 69 16.62 6.79 12.30
CA GLU A 69 17.71 5.80 12.33
C GLU A 69 19.08 6.48 12.36
N ARG A 70 19.32 7.47 11.48
CA ARG A 70 20.57 8.24 11.47
C ARG A 70 20.81 8.97 12.80
N LYS A 71 19.75 9.48 13.43
CA LYS A 71 19.82 10.17 14.73
C LYS A 71 20.13 9.19 15.86
N VAL A 72 19.49 8.03 15.88
CA VAL A 72 19.73 6.96 16.88
C VAL A 72 21.15 6.41 16.73
N ALA A 73 21.60 6.12 15.52
CA ALA A 73 22.96 5.64 15.26
C ALA A 73 24.03 6.65 15.74
N ALA A 74 23.79 7.95 15.55
CA ALA A 74 24.69 8.98 16.06
C ALA A 74 24.73 9.02 17.60
N ARG A 75 23.58 8.86 18.27
CA ARG A 75 23.49 8.81 19.74
C ARG A 75 24.25 7.61 20.31
N ILE A 76 24.15 6.44 19.67
CA ILE A 76 24.89 5.23 20.07
C ILE A 76 26.40 5.46 19.95
N GLN A 77 26.84 6.19 18.92
CA GLN A 77 28.25 6.48 18.66
C GLN A 77 28.77 7.71 19.42
N LEU A 78 28.01 8.25 20.39
CA LEU A 78 28.34 9.46 21.15
C LEU A 78 28.74 10.66 20.24
N ARG A 79 28.14 10.74 19.05
CA ARG A 79 28.33 11.86 18.12
C ARG A 79 27.02 12.59 17.86
N LEU A 80 27.11 13.86 17.47
CA LEU A 80 25.93 14.64 17.10
C LEU A 80 25.38 14.14 15.77
N GLY A 81 24.09 13.78 15.77
CA GLY A 81 23.34 13.45 14.57
C GLY A 81 23.03 14.69 13.72
N PRO A 82 22.30 14.53 12.60
CA PRO A 82 22.03 15.63 11.67
C PRO A 82 21.42 16.86 12.35
N ASN A 83 22.13 18.00 12.34
CA ASN A 83 21.73 19.24 13.02
C ASN A 83 21.83 20.51 12.14
N ARG A 84 22.13 20.38 10.84
CA ARG A 84 22.44 21.54 9.96
C ARG A 84 21.29 22.01 9.06
N VAL A 85 20.34 21.14 8.71
CA VAL A 85 19.29 21.46 7.74
C VAL A 85 17.94 21.62 8.46
N GLY A 86 17.66 22.86 8.87
CA GLY A 86 16.47 23.25 9.62
C GLY A 86 16.53 22.99 11.14
N PRO A 87 15.49 23.38 11.90
CA PRO A 87 15.43 23.11 13.34
C PRO A 87 15.47 21.60 13.58
N PHE A 88 16.40 21.15 14.41
CA PHE A 88 16.71 19.74 14.69
C PHE A 88 17.09 18.88 13.46
N GLY A 89 17.36 19.43 12.28
CA GLY A 89 17.69 18.65 11.08
C GLY A 89 16.49 18.01 10.37
N LEU A 90 15.26 18.45 10.64
CA LEU A 90 14.03 17.87 10.07
C LEU A 90 13.92 17.99 8.54
N LEU A 91 14.66 18.92 7.93
CA LEU A 91 14.69 19.08 6.46
C LEU A 91 15.72 18.14 5.79
N GLN A 92 16.42 17.31 6.56
CA GLN A 92 17.42 16.38 6.03
C GLN A 92 16.86 15.37 5.02
N PRO A 93 15.67 14.76 5.20
CA PRO A 93 15.09 13.88 4.19
C PRO A 93 14.75 14.60 2.88
N ALA A 94 14.27 15.85 2.97
CA ALA A 94 13.99 16.68 1.80
C ALA A 94 15.28 17.03 1.04
N ALA A 95 16.35 17.38 1.76
CA ALA A 95 17.66 17.64 1.16
C ALA A 95 18.26 16.39 0.48
N ASP A 96 18.05 15.20 1.06
CA ASP A 96 18.49 13.93 0.47
C ASP A 96 17.72 13.61 -0.81
N ALA A 97 16.40 13.84 -0.81
CA ALA A 97 15.57 13.68 -2.01
C ALA A 97 16.02 14.62 -3.14
N VAL A 98 16.21 15.91 -2.85
CA VAL A 98 16.72 16.89 -3.81
C VAL A 98 18.10 16.48 -4.35
N LYS A 99 18.99 16.03 -3.46
CA LYS A 99 20.31 15.53 -3.85
C LYS A 99 20.23 14.34 -4.81
N LEU A 100 19.31 13.41 -4.60
CA LEU A 100 19.12 12.26 -5.48
C LEU A 100 18.53 12.63 -6.84
N LEU A 101 17.67 13.66 -6.91
CA LEU A 101 17.10 14.14 -8.17
C LEU A 101 18.15 14.82 -9.07
N PHE A 102 19.07 15.56 -8.47
CA PHE A 102 20.19 16.21 -9.19
C PHE A 102 21.41 15.31 -9.35
N LYS A 103 21.37 14.09 -8.79
CA LYS A 103 22.46 13.14 -8.98
C LYS A 103 22.44 12.72 -10.45
N GLU A 104 23.53 12.98 -11.15
CA GLU A 104 23.72 12.52 -12.51
C GLU A 104 23.47 11.00 -12.57
N ASN A 105 22.59 10.59 -13.48
CA ASN A 105 22.26 9.19 -13.73
C ASN A 105 23.45 8.51 -14.44
N ALA A 106 24.52 8.27 -13.69
CA ALA A 106 25.73 7.61 -14.16
C ALA A 106 25.44 6.13 -14.46
N ALA A 107 24.95 5.90 -15.67
CA ALA A 107 24.79 4.60 -16.27
C ALA A 107 26.16 3.94 -16.52
N PRO A 108 26.45 2.75 -15.99
CA PRO A 108 27.67 2.04 -16.39
C PRO A 108 27.66 1.79 -17.91
N ALA A 109 28.80 2.03 -18.57
CA ALA A 109 28.89 1.91 -20.03
C ALA A 109 28.59 0.49 -20.54
N ASN A 110 28.91 -0.53 -19.74
CA ASN A 110 28.65 -1.95 -20.02
C ASN A 110 27.48 -2.47 -19.15
N ARG A 111 26.24 -2.05 -19.42
CA ARG A 111 25.05 -2.58 -18.72
C ARG A 111 24.01 -3.15 -19.68
N ASP A 112 23.39 -4.23 -19.28
CA ASP A 112 22.15 -4.70 -19.88
C ASP A 112 21.02 -3.71 -19.56
N ARG A 113 20.59 -2.95 -20.57
CA ARG A 113 19.59 -1.87 -20.42
C ARG A 113 18.29 -2.36 -19.78
N LEU A 114 17.89 -3.60 -20.11
CA LEU A 114 16.67 -4.20 -19.60
C LEU A 114 16.78 -4.53 -18.11
N LEU A 115 17.83 -5.24 -17.68
CA LEU A 115 18.04 -5.58 -16.27
C LEU A 115 18.23 -4.33 -15.40
N TYR A 116 18.97 -3.33 -15.91
CA TYR A 116 19.23 -2.11 -15.16
C TYR A 116 17.95 -1.32 -14.86
N LEU A 117 16.99 -1.28 -15.80
CA LEU A 117 15.73 -0.56 -15.61
C LEU A 117 14.70 -1.39 -14.83
N VAL A 118 14.62 -2.68 -15.13
CA VAL A 118 13.65 -3.60 -14.51
C VAL A 118 13.99 -3.90 -13.06
N GLY A 119 15.28 -3.99 -12.70
CA GLY A 119 15.72 -4.34 -11.34
C GLY A 119 15.11 -3.43 -10.26
N PRO A 120 15.36 -2.11 -10.28
CA PRO A 120 14.77 -1.18 -9.32
C PRO A 120 13.24 -1.12 -9.41
N SER A 121 12.68 -1.24 -10.61
CA SER A 121 11.23 -1.19 -10.84
C SER A 121 10.50 -2.37 -10.18
N LEU A 122 11.07 -3.57 -10.25
CA LEU A 122 10.53 -4.76 -9.59
C LEU A 122 10.64 -4.66 -8.07
N ALA A 123 11.77 -4.20 -7.54
CA ALA A 123 11.94 -4.03 -6.10
C ALA A 123 10.94 -3.00 -5.52
N GLY A 124 10.79 -1.85 -6.18
CA GLY A 124 9.82 -0.82 -5.79
C GLY A 124 8.38 -1.30 -5.95
N GLY A 125 8.07 -1.98 -7.05
CA GLY A 125 6.74 -2.53 -7.31
C GLY A 125 6.33 -3.58 -6.27
N ALA A 126 7.23 -4.51 -5.93
CA ALA A 126 6.99 -5.53 -4.91
C ALA A 126 6.72 -4.92 -3.52
N ALA A 127 7.46 -3.86 -3.16
CA ALA A 127 7.24 -3.17 -1.88
C ALA A 127 5.85 -2.53 -1.80
N VAL A 128 5.39 -1.85 -2.85
CA VAL A 128 4.05 -1.23 -2.87
C VAL A 128 2.95 -2.29 -2.85
N LEU A 129 3.13 -3.39 -3.59
CA LEU A 129 2.18 -4.52 -3.59
C LEU A 129 2.03 -5.17 -2.21
N ALA A 130 3.13 -5.29 -1.44
CA ALA A 130 3.08 -5.85 -0.09
C ALA A 130 2.17 -5.02 0.85
N PHE A 131 2.20 -3.69 0.74
CA PHE A 131 1.35 -2.81 1.53
C PHE A 131 -0.10 -2.75 1.03
N ALA A 132 -0.36 -3.08 -0.25
CA ALA A 132 -1.71 -3.09 -0.81
C ALA A 132 -2.62 -4.17 -0.22
N VAL A 133 -2.05 -5.23 0.37
CA VAL A 133 -2.81 -6.36 0.95
C VAL A 133 -3.36 -6.05 2.35
N ILE A 134 -2.87 -4.99 3.00
CA ILE A 134 -3.29 -4.67 4.38
C ILE A 134 -4.69 -4.05 4.36
N PRO A 135 -5.69 -4.66 5.02
CA PRO A 135 -7.06 -4.13 5.03
C PRO A 135 -7.14 -2.87 5.90
N MET A 136 -7.25 -1.71 5.25
CA MET A 136 -7.38 -0.40 5.91
C MET A 136 -8.85 0.00 5.99
N GLY A 137 -9.56 -0.46 7.03
CA GLY A 137 -10.90 0.04 7.41
C GLY A 137 -12.00 -1.02 7.53
N ILE A 138 -12.93 -0.75 8.45
CA ILE A 138 -14.20 -1.48 8.64
C ILE A 138 -15.28 -0.69 7.90
N ASN A 139 -16.06 -1.37 7.03
CA ASN A 139 -17.20 -0.74 6.37
C ASN A 139 -18.27 -0.39 7.41
N ASN A 140 -18.75 0.85 7.37
CA ASN A 140 -19.89 1.34 8.15
C ASN A 140 -20.97 1.80 7.19
#